data_AF-A0AA86XGU7-F1
#
_entry.id   AF-A0AA86XGU7-F1
#
_cell.length_a   1.000
_cell.length_b   1.000
_cell.length_c   1.000
_cell.angle_alpha   90.00
_cell.angle_beta   90.00
_cell.angle_gamma   90.00
#
_symmetry.space_group_name_H-M   'P 1'
#
loop_
_entity.id
_entity.type
_entity.pdbx_description
1 polymer ?
#
loop_
_entity_poly.entity_id
_entity_poly.type
_entity_poly.pdbx_seq_one_letter_code
_entity_poly.pdbx_strand_id
1 'polypeptide(L)'
;MDNAIWHKSSILKIPTNIGFAFIPPYTPEMNPIEQVWKEIRKRGFKNKAFRTLEDVMNQLQDVIQGLEKEVIKSIVNRRWTRMFFESR
;
A
#
# COMPACT_ATOMS: atom_id res chain seq x y z
N MET A 1 2.19 -8.61 1.70
CA MET A 1 2.93 -8.03 2.83
C MET A 1 4.41 -8.28 2.59
N ASP A 2 5.26 -7.31 2.90
CA ASP A 2 6.70 -7.51 2.81
C ASP A 2 7.21 -8.42 3.94
N ASN A 3 8.51 -8.68 3.95
CA ASN A 3 9.14 -9.60 4.89
C ASN A 3 9.69 -8.90 6.15
N ALA A 4 9.20 -7.71 6.52
CA ALA A 4 9.64 -7.05 7.75
C ALA A 4 9.39 -7.92 8.99
N ILE A 5 10.30 -7.87 9.96
CA ILE A 5 10.31 -8.78 11.12
C ILE A 5 9.00 -8.72 11.92
N TRP A 6 8.41 -7.53 12.09
CA TRP A 6 7.16 -7.35 12.81
C TRP A 6 5.95 -8.01 12.14
N HIS A 7 6.00 -8.26 10.83
CA HIS A 7 4.95 -8.98 10.10
C HIS A 7 4.98 -10.51 10.30
N LYS A 8 6.10 -11.05 10.79
CA LYS A 8 6.28 -12.48 11.08
C LYS A 8 6.42 -12.77 12.58
N SER A 9 6.15 -11.76 13.41
CA SER A 9 6.33 -11.86 14.84
C SER A 9 5.36 -12.86 15.45
N SER A 10 5.85 -13.75 16.30
CA SER A 10 5.05 -14.78 16.99
C SER A 10 4.07 -14.20 18.01
N ILE A 11 4.28 -12.96 18.45
CA ILE A 11 3.35 -12.25 19.35
C ILE A 11 2.17 -11.61 18.62
N LEU A 12 2.17 -11.60 17.28
CA LEU A 12 1.08 -11.03 16.48
C LEU A 12 -0.14 -11.95 16.54
N LYS A 13 -1.23 -11.47 17.15
CA LYS A 13 -2.51 -12.19 17.18
C LYS A 13 -3.25 -11.99 15.86
N ILE A 14 -3.33 -13.04 15.06
CA ILE A 14 -4.02 -13.03 13.77
C ILE A 14 -5.45 -13.53 13.96
N PRO A 15 -6.48 -12.75 13.58
CA PRO A 15 -7.87 -13.21 13.58
C PRO A 15 -8.07 -14.42 12.67
N THR A 16 -9.00 -15.32 13.03
CA THR A 16 -9.24 -16.58 12.29
C THR A 16 -9.71 -16.39 10.84
N ASN A 17 -10.22 -15.19 10.52
CA ASN A 17 -10.71 -14.83 9.19
C ASN A 17 -9.68 -14.04 8.35
N ILE A 18 -8.42 -13.90 8.80
CA ILE A 18 -7.38 -13.17 8.08
C ILE A 18 -6.20 -14.10 7.78
N GLY A 19 -5.83 -14.18 6.49
CA GLY A 19 -4.64 -14.88 6.03
C GLY A 19 -3.57 -13.90 5.56
N PHE A 20 -2.29 -14.23 5.76
CA PHE A 20 -1.18 -13.44 5.23
C PHE A 20 -0.67 -14.01 3.91
N ALA A 21 -0.36 -13.10 3.00
CA ALA A 21 0.35 -13.36 1.76
C ALA A 21 1.64 -12.56 1.75
N PHE A 22 2.77 -13.27 1.80
CA PHE A 22 4.10 -12.67 1.75
C PHE A 22 4.60 -12.64 0.31
N ILE A 23 5.13 -11.49 -0.10
CA ILE A 23 5.83 -11.38 -1.38
C ILE A 23 7.27 -11.91 -1.23
N PRO A 24 7.96 -12.27 -2.33
CA PRO A 24 9.37 -12.62 -2.28
C PRO A 24 10.23 -11.50 -1.67
N PRO A 25 11.36 -11.81 -1.01
CA PRO A 25 12.29 -10.80 -0.52
C PRO A 25 12.76 -9.85 -1.62
N TYR A 26 12.96 -8.58 -1.28
CA TYR A 26 13.51 -7.54 -2.19
C TYR A 26 12.71 -7.31 -3.49
N THR A 27 11.39 -7.56 -3.48
CA THR A 27 10.50 -7.32 -4.65
C THR A 27 9.47 -6.21 -4.41
N PRO A 28 9.89 -4.94 -4.20
CA PRO A 28 8.96 -3.84 -3.93
C PRO A 28 7.93 -3.62 -5.05
N GLU A 29 8.28 -3.95 -6.30
CA GLU A 29 7.37 -3.91 -7.44
C GLU A 29 6.17 -4.84 -7.30
N MET A 30 6.32 -5.92 -6.53
CA MET A 30 5.25 -6.87 -6.26
C MET A 30 4.29 -6.41 -5.16
N ASN A 31 4.64 -5.36 -4.39
CA ASN A 31 3.80 -4.80 -3.33
C ASN A 31 2.89 -3.68 -3.87
N PRO A 32 1.56 -3.90 -4.00
CA PRO A 32 0.64 -2.95 -4.63
C PRO A 32 0.63 -1.56 -3.98
N ILE A 33 0.93 -1.48 -2.69
CA ILE A 33 0.94 -0.23 -1.94
C ILE A 33 2.03 0.72 -2.45
N GLU A 34 3.13 0.22 -3.02
CA GLU A 34 4.19 1.06 -3.57
C GLU A 34 3.70 1.85 -4.80
N GLN A 35 2.84 1.26 -5.63
CA GLN A 35 2.21 1.97 -6.74
C GLN A 35 1.17 2.99 -6.25
N VAL A 36 0.39 2.65 -5.22
CA VAL A 36 -0.53 3.59 -4.57
C VAL A 36 0.23 4.80 -4.02
N TRP A 37 1.36 4.57 -3.34
CA TRP A 37 2.19 5.65 -2.82
C TRP A 37 2.78 6.55 -3.92
N LYS A 38 3.15 5.98 -5.07
CA LYS A 38 3.58 6.78 -6.24
C LYS A 38 2.45 7.70 -6.72
N GLU A 39 1.21 7.22 -6.79
CA GLU A 39 0.06 8.04 -7.17
C GLU A 39 -0.27 9.12 -6.13
N ILE A 40 -0.25 8.80 -4.83
CA ILE A 40 -0.43 9.77 -3.75
C ILE A 40 0.60 10.89 -3.87
N ARG A 41 1.89 10.55 -4.02
CA ARG A 41 2.96 11.55 -4.17
C ARG A 41 2.77 12.43 -5.40
N LYS A 42 2.38 11.83 -6.54
CA LYS A 42 2.13 12.54 -7.79
C LYS A 42 0.99 13.56 -7.66
N ARG A 43 -0.10 13.20 -6.97
CA ARG A 43 -1.31 14.03 -6.83
C ARG A 43 -1.18 15.11 -5.77
N GLY A 44 -0.60 14.77 -4.62
CA GLY A 44 -0.69 15.60 -3.41
C GLY A 44 0.56 16.34 -3.00
N PHE A 45 1.74 15.81 -3.34
CA PHE A 45 3.00 16.15 -2.67
C PHE A 45 4.08 16.67 -3.61
N LYS A 46 3.87 16.62 -4.93
CA LYS A 46 4.85 17.11 -5.91
C LYS A 46 5.09 18.61 -5.71
N ASN A 47 6.35 18.99 -5.51
CA ASN A 47 6.81 20.38 -5.36
C ASN A 47 6.12 21.16 -4.21
N LYS A 48 5.67 20.47 -3.16
CA LYS A 48 5.12 21.12 -1.97
C LYS A 48 6.06 20.99 -0.78
N ALA A 49 6.24 22.09 -0.07
CA ALA A 49 6.87 22.12 1.24
C ALA A 49 5.80 22.41 2.29
N PHE A 50 5.84 21.69 3.41
CA PHE A 50 4.88 21.80 4.50
C PHE A 50 5.59 22.39 5.72
N ARG A 51 4.89 23.23 6.49
CA ARG A 51 5.48 23.90 7.66
C ARG A 51 5.41 23.02 8.90
N THR A 52 4.37 22.20 9.01
CA THR A 52 4.13 21.32 10.15
C THR A 52 3.82 19.90 9.71
N LEU A 53 3.95 18.94 10.63
CA LEU A 53 3.51 17.57 10.41
C LEU A 53 2.00 17.50 10.18
N GLU A 54 1.24 18.35 10.87
CA GLU A 54 -0.22 18.45 10.72
C GLU A 54 -0.61 18.81 9.28
N ASP A 55 0.11 19.74 8.65
CA ASP A 55 -0.13 20.09 7.24
C ASP A 55 0.12 18.89 6.30
N VAL A 56 1.13 18.07 6.60
CA VAL A 56 1.43 16.84 5.84
C VAL A 56 0.30 15.82 6.00
N MET A 57 -0.17 15.63 7.23
CA MET A 57 -1.24 14.68 7.55
C MET A 57 -2.57 15.08 6.88
N ASN A 58 -2.95 16.36 6.97
CA ASN A 58 -4.15 16.87 6.33
C ASN A 58 -4.08 16.73 4.80
N GLN A 59 -2.94 17.10 4.19
CA GLN A 59 -2.74 16.91 2.76
C GLN A 59 -2.81 15.44 2.34
N LEU A 60 -2.28 14.53 3.17
CA LEU A 60 -2.34 13.10 2.92
C LEU A 60 -3.78 12.58 2.96
N GLN A 61 -4.54 13.00 3.97
CA GLN A 61 -5.94 12.64 4.12
C GLN A 61 -6.78 13.11 2.93
N ASP A 62 -6.64 14.37 2.52
CA ASP A 62 -7.36 14.93 1.36
C ASP A 62 -7.07 14.13 0.08
N VAL A 63 -5.80 13.77 -0.15
CA VAL A 63 -5.39 13.02 -1.33
C VAL A 63 -5.99 11.62 -1.30
N ILE A 64 -5.94 10.93 -0.16
CA ILE A 64 -6.52 9.60 -0.02
C ILE A 64 -8.03 9.62 -0.22
N GLN A 65 -8.73 10.60 0.37
CA GLN A 65 -10.19 10.75 0.20
C GLN A 65 -10.57 11.05 -1.26
N GLY A 66 -9.71 11.73 -2.00
CA GLY A 66 -9.88 12.00 -3.43
C GLY A 66 -9.46 10.85 -4.37
N LEU A 67 -8.98 9.70 -3.86
CA LEU A 67 -8.62 8.57 -4.70
C LEU A 67 -9.86 7.78 -5.11
N GLU A 68 -10.22 7.89 -6.38
CA GLU A 68 -11.32 7.12 -6.96
C GLU A 68 -11.00 5.62 -7.00
N LYS A 69 -12.03 4.81 -6.77
CA LYS A 69 -11.95 3.33 -6.79
C LYS A 69 -11.38 2.80 -8.11
N GLU A 70 -11.76 3.38 -9.23
CA GLU A 70 -11.30 2.92 -10.55
C GLU A 70 -9.80 3.22 -10.78
N VAL A 71 -9.30 4.33 -10.25
CA VAL A 71 -7.85 4.61 -10.23
C VAL A 71 -7.14 3.55 -9.42
N ILE A 72 -7.60 3.28 -8.19
CA ILE A 72 -6.97 2.27 -7.32
C ILE A 72 -6.97 0.89 -7.99
N LYS A 73 -8.11 0.46 -8.55
CA LYS A 73 -8.19 -0.81 -9.29
C LYS A 73 -7.18 -0.86 -10.43
N SER A 74 -7.08 0.21 -11.23
CA SER A 74 -6.17 0.24 -12.38
C SER A 74 -4.70 0.07 -12.00
N ILE A 75 -4.28 0.53 -10.82
CA ILE A 75 -2.90 0.44 -10.36
C ILE A 75 -2.58 -0.87 -9.62
N VAL A 76 -3.53 -1.42 -8.84
CA VAL A 76 -3.33 -2.63 -8.02
C VAL A 76 -3.69 -3.94 -8.74
N ASN A 77 -4.56 -3.89 -9.76
CA ASN A 77 -4.99 -5.08 -10.51
C ASN A 77 -3.93 -5.50 -11.53
N ARG A 78 -2.87 -6.12 -11.04
CA ARG A 78 -1.73 -6.59 -11.84
C ARG A 78 -1.81 -8.10 -12.01
N ARG A 79 -1.19 -8.63 -13.06
CA ARG A 79 -1.23 -10.07 -13.33
C ARG A 79 -0.69 -10.90 -12.17
N TRP A 80 0.44 -10.50 -11.59
CA TRP A 80 1.04 -11.23 -10.47
C TRP A 80 0.19 -11.18 -9.20
N THR A 81 -0.47 -10.05 -8.90
CA THR A 81 -1.34 -9.96 -7.71
C THR A 81 -2.52 -10.93 -7.82
N ARG A 82 -3.11 -11.07 -9.01
CA ARG A 82 -4.16 -12.07 -9.27
C ARG A 82 -3.65 -13.50 -9.06
N MET A 83 -2.49 -13.83 -9.60
CA MET A 83 -1.89 -15.16 -9.46
C MET A 83 -1.67 -15.55 -7.98
N PHE A 84 -1.31 -14.62 -7.09
CA PHE A 84 -1.14 -14.91 -5.66
C PHE A 84 -2.42 -15.36 -4.94
N PHE A 85 -3.57 -14.86 -5.38
CA PHE A 85 -4.86 -15.17 -4.76
C PHE A 85 -5.58 -16.33 -5.47
N GLU A 86 -5.33 -16.52 -6.77
CA GLU A 86 -5.88 -17.63 -7.55
C GLU A 86 -5.15 -18.96 -7.29
N SER A 87 -3.91 -18.92 -6.80
CA SER A 87 -3.10 -20.10 -6.46
C SER A 87 -3.31 -20.64 -5.04
N ARG A 88 -4.41 -20.27 -4.36
CA ARG A 88 -4.75 -20.68 -2.99
C ARG A 88 -6.06 -21.43 -2.92
#